data_AF-A0A7Y0SPS8-F1
#
_entry.id   AF-A0A7Y0SPS8-F1
#
_cell.length_a   1.000
_cell.length_b   1.000
_cell.length_c   1.000
_cell.angle_alpha   90.00
_cell.angle_beta   90.00
_cell.angle_gamma   90.00
#
_symmetry.space_group_name_H-M   'P 1'
#
loop_
_entity.id
_entity.type
_entity.pdbx_description
1 polymer ?
#
loop_
_entity_poly.entity_id
_entity_poly.type
_entity_poly.pdbx_seq_one_letter_code
_entity_poly.pdbx_strand_id
1 'polypeptide(L)'
;MDLNVVIKARLESDEGFNVTQSDESLIITNDVGINAVLVVQGSQIIVESLLFQADAVADQAALDDYILKTHKLVPLTAVGKSEVEGQFYYSA
;
A
#
# COMPACT_ATOMS: atom_id res chain seq x y z
N MET A 1 8.91 12.95 11.13
CA MET A 1 8.19 13.71 10.09
C MET A 1 6.96 14.31 10.76
N ASP A 2 6.73 15.62 10.64
CA ASP A 2 5.53 16.24 11.22
C ASP A 2 4.32 15.86 10.37
N LEU A 3 3.31 15.23 10.98
CA LEU A 3 2.07 14.82 10.33
C LEU A 3 1.38 16.00 9.63
N ASN A 4 1.48 17.21 10.20
CA ASN A 4 0.88 18.40 9.63
C ASN A 4 1.48 18.79 8.27
N VAL A 5 2.73 18.40 8.00
CA VAL A 5 3.38 18.65 6.71
C VAL A 5 2.80 17.73 5.63
N VAL A 6 2.50 16.47 5.97
CA VAL A 6 1.87 15.51 5.05
C VAL A 6 0.45 15.93 4.71
N ILE A 7 -0.32 16.29 5.74
CA ILE A 7 -1.70 16.75 5.56
C ILE A 7 -1.75 18.04 4.74
N LYS A 8 -0.83 18.98 4.97
CA LYS A 8 -0.75 20.21 4.19
C LYS A 8 -0.39 19.95 2.73
N ALA A 9 0.61 19.12 2.46
CA ALA A 9 0.98 18.73 1.10
C ALA A 9 -0.18 18.04 0.35
N ARG A 10 -1.00 17.27 1.07
CA ARG A 10 -2.26 16.74 0.53
C ARG A 10 -3.27 17.85 0.22
N LEU A 11 -3.54 18.75 1.15
CA LEU A 11 -4.52 19.83 0.92
C LEU A 11 -4.15 20.71 -0.28
N GLU A 12 -2.86 20.77 -0.62
CA GLU A 12 -2.32 21.49 -1.78
C GLU A 12 -2.29 20.64 -3.07
N SER A 13 -2.61 19.34 -3.03
CA SER A 13 -2.68 18.49 -4.23
C SER A 13 -4.06 18.57 -4.90
N ASP A 14 -4.08 18.71 -6.22
CA ASP A 14 -5.32 18.73 -7.03
C ASP A 14 -6.05 17.36 -7.08
N GLU A 15 -5.42 16.29 -6.62
CA GLU A 15 -6.00 14.93 -6.62
C GLU A 15 -6.94 14.69 -5.43
N GLY A 16 -8.06 14.00 -5.60
CA GLY A 16 -9.04 13.69 -4.56
C GLY A 16 -8.65 12.51 -3.66
N PHE A 17 -7.79 12.76 -2.66
CA PHE A 17 -7.58 11.82 -1.56
C PHE A 17 -8.20 12.29 -0.24
N ASN A 18 -8.70 11.35 0.55
CA ASN A 18 -9.02 11.55 1.96
C ASN A 18 -7.87 10.99 2.81
N VAL A 19 -7.43 11.73 3.82
CA VAL A 19 -6.36 11.27 4.73
C VAL A 19 -6.91 11.24 6.14
N THR A 20 -6.85 10.07 6.77
CA THR A 20 -7.23 9.88 8.17
C THR A 20 -6.06 9.31 8.96
N GLN A 21 -5.98 9.65 10.24
CA GLN A 21 -5.01 9.05 11.16
C GLN A 21 -5.69 7.90 11.90
N SER A 22 -5.03 6.74 11.95
CA SER A 22 -5.44 5.58 12.75
C SER A 22 -4.23 5.08 13.53
N ASP A 23 -4.28 5.17 14.86
CA ASP A 23 -3.17 4.85 15.74
C ASP A 23 -1.85 5.53 15.32
N GLU A 24 -0.84 4.73 14.95
CA GLU A 24 0.47 5.17 14.49
C GLU A 24 0.59 5.20 12.94
N SER A 25 -0.52 5.06 12.23
CA SER A 25 -0.58 4.97 10.77
C SER A 25 -1.45 6.07 10.15
N LEU A 26 -1.23 6.34 8.87
CA LEU A 26 -2.12 7.17 8.06
C LEU A 26 -2.82 6.31 7.02
N ILE A 27 -4.11 6.49 6.88
CA ILE A 27 -4.92 5.87 5.83
C ILE A 27 -5.20 6.93 4.79
N ILE A 28 -4.75 6.68 3.57
CA ILE A 28 -4.93 7.54 2.40
C ILE A 28 -5.90 6.83 1.46
N THR A 29 -7.09 7.39 1.29
CA THR A 29 -8.14 6.83 0.44
C THR A 29 -8.28 7.67 -0.82
N ASN A 30 -8.27 7.05 -2.00
CA ASN A 30 -8.52 7.77 -3.26
C ASN A 30 -10.02 7.86 -3.59
N ASP A 31 -10.36 8.60 -4.66
CA ASP A 31 -11.74 8.81 -5.11
C ASP A 31 -12.50 7.51 -5.47
N VAL A 32 -11.79 6.43 -5.75
CA VAL A 32 -12.39 5.11 -6.05
C VAL A 32 -12.46 4.19 -4.83
N GLY A 33 -12.08 4.67 -3.65
CA GLY A 33 -12.19 3.96 -2.36
C GLY A 33 -11.03 3.00 -2.06
N ILE A 34 -9.92 3.06 -2.80
CA ILE A 34 -8.72 2.29 -2.52
C ILE A 34 -7.96 2.96 -1.38
N ASN A 35 -7.62 2.18 -0.36
CA ASN A 35 -6.87 2.61 0.80
C ASN A 35 -5.39 2.23 0.66
N ALA A 36 -4.51 3.20 0.86
CA ALA A 36 -3.10 2.99 1.14
C ALA A 36 -2.84 3.32 2.62
N VAL A 37 -2.07 2.46 3.29
CA VAL A 37 -1.66 2.65 4.67
C VAL A 37 -0.20 3.09 4.68
N LEU A 38 0.06 4.25 5.25
CA LEU A 38 1.42 4.75 5.50
C LEU A 38 1.78 4.48 6.95
N VAL A 39 2.89 3.78 7.14
CA VAL A 39 3.47 3.46 8.45
C VAL A 39 4.94 3.86 8.47
N VAL A 40 5.40 4.38 9.60
CA VAL A 40 6.83 4.59 9.86
C VAL A 40 7.33 3.47 10.74
N GLN A 41 8.19 2.61 10.20
CA GLN A 41 8.75 1.47 10.92
C GLN A 41 10.28 1.58 10.99
N GLY A 42 10.80 1.83 12.19
CA GLY A 42 12.23 2.05 12.40
C GLY A 42 12.73 3.26 11.61
N SER A 43 13.61 3.02 10.62
CA SER A 43 14.14 4.06 9.74
C SER A 43 13.49 4.09 8.34
N GLN A 44 12.42 3.34 8.14
CA GLN A 44 11.72 3.22 6.86
C GLN A 44 10.33 3.84 6.94
N ILE A 45 9.89 4.39 5.81
CA ILE A 45 8.49 4.76 5.57
C ILE A 45 7.96 3.73 4.57
N ILE A 46 6.90 3.04 4.94
CA ILE A 46 6.22 2.06 4.11
C ILE A 46 4.86 2.63 3.76
N VAL A 47 4.48 2.56 2.49
CA VAL A 47 3.14 2.86 2.01
C VAL A 47 2.67 1.65 1.25
N GLU A 48 1.55 1.06 1.66
CA GLU A 48 1.05 -0.18 1.08
C GLU A 48 -0.47 -0.15 0.94
N SER A 49 -0.98 -0.66 -0.18
CA SER A 49 -2.40 -0.92 -0.41
C SER A 49 -2.66 -2.42 -0.55
N LEU A 50 -3.72 -2.91 0.09
CA LEU A 50 -4.21 -4.27 -0.13
C LEU A 50 -4.96 -4.33 -1.46
N LEU A 51 -4.59 -5.27 -2.32
CA LEU A 51 -5.20 -5.43 -3.65
C LEU A 51 -6.33 -6.46 -3.62
N PHE A 52 -6.02 -7.71 -3.27
CA PHE A 52 -6.98 -8.83 -3.22
C PHE A 52 -6.43 -10.00 -2.41
N GLN A 53 -7.34 -10.84 -1.89
CA GLN A 53 -6.98 -12.07 -1.18
C GLN A 53 -6.21 -13.03 -2.10
N ALA A 54 -5.17 -13.66 -1.57
CA ALA A 54 -4.39 -14.65 -2.32
C ALA A 54 -5.26 -15.83 -2.77
N ASP A 55 -6.24 -16.23 -1.96
CA ASP A 55 -7.16 -17.34 -2.25
C ASP A 55 -8.16 -17.04 -3.38
N ALA A 56 -8.28 -15.78 -3.79
CA ALA A 56 -9.05 -15.41 -4.99
C ALA A 56 -8.28 -15.68 -6.30
N VAL A 57 -6.99 -16.01 -6.21
CA VAL A 57 -6.12 -16.26 -7.37
C VAL A 57 -6.12 -17.75 -7.71
N ALA A 58 -6.55 -18.08 -8.92
CA ALA A 58 -6.67 -19.47 -9.38
C ALA A 58 -5.32 -20.22 -9.41
N ASP A 59 -4.23 -19.52 -9.74
CA ASP A 59 -2.86 -20.05 -9.75
C ASP A 59 -1.91 -19.05 -9.10
N GLN A 60 -1.79 -19.13 -7.77
CA GLN A 60 -0.91 -18.25 -6.99
C GLN A 60 0.56 -18.43 -7.39
N ALA A 61 0.99 -19.65 -7.75
CA ALA A 61 2.37 -19.92 -8.11
C ALA A 61 2.77 -19.23 -9.42
N ALA A 62 1.88 -19.24 -10.42
CA ALA A 62 2.12 -18.53 -11.68
C ALA A 62 2.16 -17.01 -11.48
N LEU A 63 1.28 -16.45 -10.65
CA LEU A 63 1.27 -15.02 -10.34
C LEU A 63 2.53 -14.61 -9.56
N ASP A 64 2.93 -15.38 -8.55
CA ASP A 64 4.14 -15.13 -7.76
C ASP A 64 5.40 -15.13 -8.65
N ASP A 65 5.52 -16.11 -9.57
CA ASP A 65 6.62 -16.17 -10.54
C ASP A 65 6.63 -14.94 -11.48
N TYR A 66 5.46 -14.48 -11.91
CA TYR A 66 5.34 -13.27 -12.72
C TYR A 66 5.79 -12.03 -11.94
N ILE A 67 5.32 -11.85 -10.70
CA ILE A 67 5.70 -10.74 -9.82
C ILE A 67 7.21 -10.74 -9.57
N LEU A 68 7.82 -11.89 -9.28
CA LEU A 68 9.27 -11.97 -9.06
C LEU A 68 10.09 -11.52 -10.28
N LYS A 69 9.56 -11.71 -11.50
CA LYS A 69 10.20 -11.23 -12.73
C LYS A 69 10.14 -9.71 -12.90
N THR A 70 9.15 -9.02 -12.32
CA THR A 70 9.01 -7.55 -12.43
C THR A 70 10.00 -6.78 -11.55
N HIS A 71 10.44 -7.37 -10.42
CA HIS A 71 11.35 -6.77 -9.44
C HIS A 71 12.78 -6.50 -9.95
N LYS A 72 13.10 -6.88 -11.20
CA LYS A 72 14.40 -6.59 -11.85
C LYS A 72 14.48 -5.21 -12.49
N LEU A 73 13.33 -4.59 -12.75
CA LEU A 73 13.24 -3.18 -13.16
C LEU A 73 13.08 -2.38 -11.88
N VAL A 74 13.84 -1.31 -11.66
CA VAL A 74 13.77 -0.47 -10.43
C VAL A 74 12.32 -0.03 -10.23
N PRO A 75 11.51 -0.73 -9.41
CA PRO A 75 10.08 -0.48 -9.40
C PRO A 75 9.85 0.69 -8.46
N LEU A 76 9.06 1.66 -8.89
CA LEU A 76 8.55 2.69 -7.98
C LEU A 76 7.55 2.11 -6.97
N THR A 77 7.06 0.88 -7.22
CA THR A 77 6.08 0.15 -6.41
C THR A 77 6.46 -1.33 -6.35
N ALA A 78 6.73 -1.86 -5.16
CA ALA A 78 7.03 -3.28 -4.97
C ALA A 78 5.71 -4.04 -4.70
N VAL A 79 5.50 -5.17 -5.38
CA VAL A 79 4.30 -6.00 -5.17
C VAL A 79 4.67 -7.20 -4.32
N GLY A 80 3.93 -7.43 -3.25
CA GLY A 80 4.22 -8.48 -2.27
C GLY A 80 2.98 -9.22 -1.80
N LYS A 81 3.16 -9.99 -0.73
CA LYS A 81 2.07 -10.57 0.04
C LYS A 81 2.18 -10.09 1.49
N SER A 82 1.08 -9.57 2.01
CA SER A 82 0.93 -9.13 3.39
C SER A 82 -0.06 -10.02 4.12
N GLU A 83 0.23 -10.35 5.36
CA GLU A 83 -0.66 -11.13 6.23
C GLU A 83 -1.53 -10.17 7.04
N VAL A 84 -2.85 -10.34 6.93
CA VAL A 84 -3.85 -9.57 7.67
C VAL A 84 -4.82 -10.56 8.30
N GLU A 85 -4.86 -10.57 9.63
CA GLU A 85 -5.74 -11.46 10.41
C GLU A 85 -5.64 -12.95 10.01
N GLY A 86 -4.42 -13.42 9.71
CA GLY A 86 -4.16 -14.81 9.30
C GLY A 86 -4.52 -15.13 7.85
N GLN A 87 -4.85 -14.12 7.04
CA GLN A 87 -5.13 -14.24 5.62
C GLN A 87 -4.07 -13.50 4.80
N PHE A 88 -3.61 -14.10 3.71
CA PHE A 88 -2.66 -13.45 2.81
C PHE A 88 -3.39 -12.63 1.73
N TYR A 89 -2.91 -11.42 1.52
CA TYR A 89 -3.36 -10.53 0.45
C TYR A 89 -2.18 -10.16 -0.42
N TYR A 90 -2.39 -10.04 -1.72
CA TYR A 90 -1.45 -9.32 -2.57
C TYR A 90 -1.53 -7.83 -2.25
N SER A 91 -0.37 -7.18 -2.18
CA SER A 91 -0.22 -5.79 -1.77
C SER A 91 0.80 -5.06 -2.63
N ALA A 92 0.71 -3.72 -2.68
CA ALA A 92 1.59 -2.86 -3.48
C ALA A 92 1.76 -1.47 -2.87
#